data_AF-A0A7J4FMU1-F1
#
_entry.id   AF-A0A7J4FMU1-F1
#
_cell.length_a   1.000
_cell.length_b   1.000
_cell.length_c   1.000
_cell.angle_alpha   90.00
_cell.angle_beta   90.00
_cell.angle_gamma   90.00
#
_symmetry.space_group_name_H-M   'P 1'
#
loop_
_entity.id
_entity.type
_entity.pdbx_description
1 polymer ?
#
loop_
_entity_poly.entity_id
_entity_poly.type
_entity_poly.pdbx_seq_one_letter_code
_entity_poly.pdbx_strand_id
1 'polypeptide(L)'
;HLLRKPPYNLSVGEKRMVTLASVIAYDPEVILLDEPTANLSAGTIKEIEWVIEDFRNKNKAVVIASHDVEFIAEVSNRVYILNNGSTRGGLDTESVLSDESLLALADMRLPLVLQTLRLLRSKLRDYPMTIKDLAEIMGSAAYEDQNPKD
;
A
#
# COMPACT_ATOMS: atom_id res chain seq x y z
N HIS A 1 24.98 -0.17 -7.41
CA HIS A 1 25.39 1.12 -8.01
C HIS A 1 25.58 2.24 -6.97
N LEU A 2 24.98 2.17 -5.77
CA LEU A 2 25.10 3.20 -4.73
C LEU A 2 26.39 3.13 -3.87
N LEU A 3 27.04 1.98 -3.78
CA LEU A 3 28.18 1.71 -2.86
C LEU A 3 29.36 2.69 -2.96
N ARG A 4 29.56 3.36 -4.10
CA ARG A 4 30.66 4.30 -4.32
C ARG A 4 30.23 5.75 -4.40
N LYS A 5 28.93 6.05 -4.25
CA LYS A 5 28.42 7.41 -4.25
C LYS A 5 28.52 7.99 -2.84
N PRO A 6 29.03 9.21 -2.66
CA PRO A 6 28.98 9.85 -1.36
C PRO A 6 27.53 10.15 -0.95
N PRO A 7 27.15 10.03 0.34
CA PRO A 7 25.77 10.16 0.79
C PRO A 7 25.07 11.48 0.40
N TYR A 8 25.82 12.57 0.30
CA TYR A 8 25.28 13.87 -0.07
C TYR A 8 24.90 13.97 -1.56
N ASN A 9 25.47 13.13 -2.43
CA ASN A 9 25.14 13.07 -3.87
C ASN A 9 23.99 12.11 -4.18
N LEU A 10 23.36 11.52 -3.17
CA LEU A 10 22.20 10.64 -3.34
C LEU A 10 20.91 11.47 -3.46
N SER A 11 20.01 11.03 -4.34
CA SER A 11 18.63 11.53 -4.41
C SER A 11 17.89 11.23 -3.10
N VAL A 12 16.74 11.87 -2.88
CA VAL A 12 15.92 11.62 -1.68
C VAL A 12 15.51 10.13 -1.59
N GLY A 13 15.12 9.53 -2.72
CA GLY A 13 14.79 8.10 -2.78
C GLY A 13 16.00 7.20 -2.53
N GLU A 14 17.16 7.50 -3.13
CA GLU A 14 18.39 6.74 -2.88
C GLU A 14 18.80 6.82 -1.39
N LYS A 15 18.68 8.00 -0.75
CA LYS A 15 18.94 8.17 0.69
C LYS A 15 17.97 7.34 1.54
N ARG A 16 16.69 7.32 1.17
CA ARG A 16 15.67 6.52 1.86
C ARG A 16 16.00 5.04 1.77
N MET A 17 16.33 4.54 0.57
CA MET A 17 16.69 3.14 0.36
C MET A 17 17.97 2.73 1.08
N VAL A 18 18.99 3.60 1.12
CA VAL A 18 20.21 3.34 1.90
C VAL A 18 19.92 3.30 3.40
N THR A 19 19.04 4.17 3.90
CA THR A 19 18.63 4.18 5.31
C THR A 19 17.80 2.95 5.66
N LEU A 20 16.90 2.54 4.79
CA LEU A 20 16.11 1.32 4.97
C LEU A 20 17.04 0.08 4.95
N ALA A 21 17.96 0.02 3.99
CA ALA A 21 18.93 -1.07 3.89
C ALA A 21 19.85 -1.16 5.12
N SER A 22 20.23 -0.03 5.74
CA SER A 22 21.06 -0.05 6.95
C SER A 22 20.33 -0.62 8.16
N VAL A 23 19.01 -0.42 8.26
CA VAL A 23 18.16 -1.01 9.30
C VAL A 23 17.97 -2.52 9.03
N ILE A 24 17.66 -2.88 7.79
CA ILE A 24 17.42 -4.28 7.38
C ILE A 24 18.68 -5.13 7.55
N ALA A 25 19.87 -4.55 7.41
CA ALA A 25 21.14 -5.25 7.63
C ALA A 25 21.29 -5.86 9.03
N TYR A 26 20.54 -5.40 10.03
CA TYR A 26 20.47 -5.99 11.37
C TYR A 26 19.50 -7.18 11.48
N ASP A 27 18.82 -7.54 10.39
CA ASP A 27 17.83 -8.61 10.31
C ASP A 27 16.73 -8.53 11.38
N PRO A 28 16.07 -7.36 11.58
CA PRO A 28 15.10 -7.19 12.65
C PRO A 28 13.85 -8.06 12.44
N GLU A 29 13.20 -8.47 13.52
CA GLU A 29 11.89 -9.17 13.47
C GLU A 29 10.73 -8.22 13.17
N VAL A 30 10.89 -6.94 13.51
CA VAL A 30 9.89 -5.89 13.32
C VAL A 30 10.57 -4.63 12.78
N ILE A 31 10.00 -4.02 11.76
CA ILE A 31 10.41 -2.70 11.27
C ILE A 31 9.27 -1.69 11.35
N LEU A 32 9.61 -0.46 11.74
CA LEU A 32 8.70 0.68 11.80
C LEU A 32 9.02 1.64 10.66
N LEU A 33 8.02 1.97 9.84
CA LEU A 33 8.15 2.88 8.72
C LEU A 33 7.23 4.08 8.93
N ASP A 34 7.82 5.26 9.10
CA ASP A 34 7.10 6.52 9.25
C ASP A 34 7.14 7.29 7.93
N GLU A 35 5.96 7.51 7.34
CA GLU A 35 5.74 8.17 6.05
C GLU A 35 6.72 7.69 4.94
N PRO A 36 6.72 6.38 4.63
CA PRO A 36 7.72 5.78 3.77
C PRO A 36 7.68 6.28 2.33
N THR A 37 6.53 6.73 1.83
CA THR A 37 6.34 7.15 0.43
C THR A 37 6.60 8.65 0.19
N ALA A 38 6.81 9.43 1.25
CA ALA A 38 6.90 10.88 1.16
C ALA A 38 8.03 11.38 0.25
N ASN A 39 7.69 12.20 -0.74
CA ASN A 39 8.60 12.80 -1.73
C ASN A 39 9.38 11.77 -2.56
N LEU A 40 8.83 10.58 -2.76
CA LEU A 40 9.46 9.52 -3.54
C LEU A 40 8.85 9.38 -4.94
N SER A 41 9.66 8.85 -5.87
CA SER A 41 9.15 8.44 -7.17
C SER A 41 8.41 7.10 -7.05
N ALA A 42 7.47 6.84 -7.96
CA ALA A 42 6.77 5.56 -8.04
C ALA A 42 7.72 4.36 -8.11
N GLY A 43 8.88 4.49 -8.76
CA GLY A 43 9.90 3.45 -8.79
C GLY A 43 10.48 3.15 -7.40
N THR A 44 10.76 4.19 -6.61
CA THR A 44 11.29 4.01 -5.24
C THR A 44 10.22 3.44 -4.31
N ILE A 45 8.95 3.86 -4.47
CA ILE A 45 7.83 3.31 -3.70
C ILE A 45 7.71 1.80 -3.96
N LYS A 46 7.79 1.36 -5.22
CA LYS A 46 7.82 -0.07 -5.57
C LYS A 46 8.97 -0.85 -4.93
N GLU A 47 10.14 -0.24 -4.78
CA GLU A 47 11.25 -0.88 -4.07
C GLU A 47 10.94 -1.06 -2.58
N ILE A 48 10.24 -0.09 -1.96
CA ILE A 48 9.78 -0.21 -0.58
C ILE A 48 8.69 -1.28 -0.45
N GLU A 49 7.71 -1.31 -1.36
CA GLU A 49 6.68 -2.36 -1.41
C GLU A 49 7.31 -3.76 -1.47
N TRP A 50 8.33 -3.93 -2.32
CA TRP A 50 9.06 -5.19 -2.42
C TRP A 50 9.77 -5.57 -1.11
N VAL A 51 10.36 -4.59 -0.41
CA VAL A 51 10.96 -4.84 0.92
C VAL A 51 9.91 -5.28 1.94
N ILE A 52 8.74 -4.64 1.94
CA ILE A 52 7.65 -5.00 2.87
C ILE A 52 7.15 -6.42 2.57
N GLU A 53 7.04 -6.76 1.29
CA GLU A 53 6.67 -8.10 0.84
C GLU A 53 7.70 -9.16 1.25
N ASP A 54 8.99 -8.87 1.13
CA ASP A 54 10.06 -9.76 1.58
C ASP A 54 9.98 -10.02 3.11
N PHE A 55 9.72 -8.98 3.91
CA PHE A 55 9.48 -9.13 5.35
C PHE A 55 8.29 -10.04 5.64
N ARG A 56 7.17 -9.83 4.94
CA ARG A 56 5.95 -10.65 5.06
C ARG A 56 6.24 -12.12 4.78
N ASN A 57 6.94 -12.41 3.68
CA ASN A 57 7.31 -13.77 3.28
C ASN A 57 8.27 -14.46 4.25
N LYS A 58 9.04 -13.68 5.02
CA LYS A 58 9.91 -14.16 6.10
C LYS A 58 9.20 -14.28 7.45
N ASN A 59 7.86 -14.12 7.50
CA ASN A 59 7.06 -14.08 8.72
C ASN A 59 7.49 -12.98 9.71
N LYS A 60 8.00 -11.85 9.18
CA LYS A 60 8.40 -10.67 9.95
C LYS A 60 7.31 -9.61 9.91
N ALA A 61 7.29 -8.75 10.91
CA ALA A 61 6.28 -7.70 11.01
C ALA A 61 6.78 -6.37 10.44
N VAL A 62 5.90 -5.66 9.75
CA VAL A 62 6.10 -4.29 9.31
C VAL A 62 4.95 -3.46 9.88
N VAL A 63 5.28 -2.36 10.56
CA VAL A 63 4.29 -1.38 11.01
C VAL A 63 4.55 -0.08 10.27
N ILE A 64 3.50 0.45 9.67
CA ILE A 64 3.56 1.62 8.79
C ILE A 64 2.66 2.71 9.37
N ALA A 65 3.21 3.90 9.53
CA ALA A 65 2.43 5.12 9.71
C ALA A 65 2.42 5.86 8.36
N SER A 66 1.23 6.06 7.81
CA SER A 66 1.04 6.69 6.50
C SER A 66 -0.36 7.29 6.41
N HIS A 67 -0.50 8.35 5.63
CA HIS A 67 -1.77 8.89 5.18
C HIS A 67 -2.06 8.60 3.70
N ASP A 68 -1.18 7.85 3.04
CA ASP A 68 -1.30 7.42 1.64
C ASP A 68 -2.16 6.14 1.57
N VAL A 69 -3.45 6.30 1.24
CA VAL A 69 -4.41 5.19 1.21
C VAL A 69 -4.13 4.22 0.07
N GLU A 70 -3.58 4.70 -1.04
CA GLU A 70 -3.16 3.88 -2.16
C GLU A 70 -2.02 2.94 -1.75
N PHE A 71 -0.99 3.48 -1.07
CA PHE A 71 0.09 2.65 -0.56
C PHE A 71 -0.39 1.66 0.51
N ILE A 72 -1.26 2.09 1.43
CA ILE A 72 -1.83 1.21 2.46
C ILE A 72 -2.60 0.05 1.82
N ALA A 73 -3.37 0.31 0.75
CA ALA A 73 -4.11 -0.72 0.02
C ALA A 73 -3.20 -1.81 -0.55
N GLU A 74 -2.02 -1.44 -1.04
CA GLU A 74 -1.08 -2.37 -1.67
C GLU A 74 -0.35 -3.27 -0.65
N VAL A 75 0.03 -2.72 0.51
CA VAL A 75 1.02 -3.39 1.39
C VAL A 75 0.45 -3.92 2.71
N SER A 76 -0.70 -3.41 3.16
CA SER A 76 -1.21 -3.72 4.50
C SER A 76 -2.27 -4.83 4.49
N ASN A 77 -2.33 -5.59 5.59
CA ASN A 77 -3.40 -6.55 5.85
C ASN A 77 -4.32 -6.13 7.00
N ARG A 78 -3.88 -5.18 7.84
CA ARG A 78 -4.63 -4.63 8.95
C ARG A 78 -4.35 -3.15 9.08
N VAL A 79 -5.38 -2.39 9.44
CA VAL A 79 -5.29 -0.95 9.63
C VAL A 79 -5.74 -0.58 11.04
N TYR A 80 -5.00 0.37 11.62
CA TYR A 80 -5.36 1.07 12.84
C TYR A 80 -5.63 2.52 12.48
N ILE A 81 -6.80 3.03 12.86
CA ILE A 81 -7.16 4.43 12.68
C ILE A 81 -6.81 5.17 13.95
N LEU A 82 -5.99 6.21 13.84
CA LEU A 82 -5.64 7.10 14.94
C LEU A 82 -6.41 8.42 14.79
N ASN A 83 -7.20 8.78 15.80
CA ASN A 83 -7.95 10.04 15.87
C ASN A 83 -7.87 10.59 17.29
N ASN A 84 -7.41 11.85 17.45
CA ASN A 84 -7.37 12.55 18.74
C ASN A 84 -6.75 11.73 19.90
N GLY A 85 -5.64 11.05 19.63
CA GLY A 85 -4.94 10.21 20.63
C GLY A 85 -5.64 8.89 20.96
N SER A 86 -6.77 8.58 20.32
CA SER A 86 -7.47 7.30 20.43
C SER A 86 -7.25 6.46 19.17
N THR A 87 -7.13 5.15 19.35
CA THR A 87 -6.99 4.19 18.24
C THR A 87 -8.24 3.35 18.08
N ARG A 88 -8.74 3.22 16.85
CA ARG A 88 -9.70 2.19 16.45
C ARG A 88 -8.95 1.14 15.65
N GLY A 89 -8.74 -0.03 16.25
CA GLY A 89 -7.61 -0.87 15.89
C GLY A 89 -7.92 -2.17 15.17
N GLY A 90 -6.91 -2.66 14.45
CA GLY A 90 -6.74 -4.04 14.04
C GLY A 90 -7.78 -4.57 13.06
N LEU A 91 -8.46 -3.68 12.36
CA LEU A 91 -9.47 -4.03 11.37
C LEU A 91 -8.78 -4.51 10.09
N ASP A 92 -9.49 -5.34 9.34
CA ASP A 92 -9.07 -5.74 8.00
C ASP A 92 -8.96 -4.51 7.07
N THR A 93 -7.93 -4.49 6.22
CA THR A 93 -7.62 -3.35 5.35
C THR A 93 -8.77 -3.04 4.39
N GLU A 94 -9.33 -4.04 3.72
CA GLU A 94 -10.43 -3.86 2.75
C GLU A 94 -11.64 -3.23 3.43
N SER A 95 -11.99 -3.75 4.62
CA SER A 95 -13.09 -3.26 5.44
C SER A 95 -12.92 -1.79 5.85
N VAL A 96 -11.69 -1.35 6.12
CA VAL A 96 -11.40 0.05 6.48
C VAL A 96 -11.39 0.96 5.25
N LEU A 97 -10.68 0.55 4.19
CA LEU A 97 -10.49 1.39 3.01
C LEU A 97 -11.74 1.53 2.15
N SER A 98 -12.75 0.69 2.35
CA SER A 98 -14.06 0.80 1.70
C SER A 98 -15.10 1.61 2.50
N ASP A 99 -14.81 1.92 3.77
CA ASP A 99 -15.71 2.65 4.67
C ASP A 99 -15.28 4.13 4.81
N GLU A 100 -16.03 5.01 4.14
CA GLU A 100 -15.80 6.46 4.21
C GLU A 100 -15.94 7.03 5.63
N SER A 101 -16.81 6.45 6.47
CA SER A 101 -16.99 6.94 7.82
C SER A 101 -15.77 6.66 8.69
N LEU A 102 -15.10 5.53 8.45
CA LEU A 102 -13.84 5.18 9.11
C LEU A 102 -12.68 6.03 8.60
N LEU A 103 -12.55 6.21 7.29
CA LEU A 103 -11.50 7.05 6.69
C LEU A 103 -11.63 8.52 7.08
N ALA A 104 -12.87 9.02 7.20
CA ALA A 104 -13.13 10.39 7.65
C ALA A 104 -12.63 10.64 9.08
N LEU A 105 -12.51 9.61 9.93
CA LEU A 105 -11.89 9.76 11.25
C LEU A 105 -10.38 10.08 11.16
N ALA A 106 -9.74 9.80 10.04
CA ALA A 106 -8.32 10.10 9.82
C ALA A 106 -8.10 11.21 8.79
N ASP A 107 -9.15 11.97 8.43
CA ASP A 107 -9.13 12.95 7.34
C ASP A 107 -8.69 12.36 5.98
N MET A 108 -8.94 11.06 5.79
CA MET A 108 -8.60 10.32 4.58
C MET A 108 -9.80 10.18 3.64
N ARG A 109 -9.52 9.86 2.37
CA ARG A 109 -10.51 9.57 1.34
C ARG A 109 -10.36 8.13 0.87
N LEU A 110 -11.39 7.61 0.22
CA LEU A 110 -11.33 6.29 -0.41
C LEU A 110 -10.16 6.22 -1.41
N PRO A 111 -9.55 5.03 -1.61
CA PRO A 111 -8.66 4.79 -2.73
C PRO A 111 -9.31 5.22 -4.06
N LEU A 112 -8.49 5.77 -4.97
CA LEU A 112 -8.98 6.30 -6.25
C LEU A 112 -9.83 5.30 -7.07
N VAL A 113 -9.49 4.01 -7.00
CA VAL A 113 -10.24 2.95 -7.70
C VAL A 113 -11.69 2.87 -7.20
N LEU A 114 -11.92 2.96 -5.90
CA LEU A 114 -13.26 2.93 -5.31
C LEU A 114 -14.05 4.19 -5.61
N GLN A 115 -13.39 5.36 -5.59
CA GLN A 115 -14.02 6.61 -6.03
C GLN A 115 -14.49 6.51 -7.49
N THR A 116 -13.66 5.94 -8.36
CA THR A 116 -13.98 5.77 -9.79
C THR A 116 -15.16 4.83 -9.99
N LEU A 117 -15.18 3.69 -9.30
CA LEU A 117 -16.29 2.73 -9.39
C LEU A 117 -17.63 3.33 -8.95
N ARG A 118 -17.61 4.17 -7.91
CA ARG A 118 -18.79 4.92 -7.45
C ARG A 118 -19.31 5.88 -8.52
N LEU A 119 -18.41 6.62 -9.18
CA LEU A 119 -18.77 7.53 -10.27
C LEU A 119 -19.39 6.78 -11.46
N LEU A 120 -18.85 5.61 -11.79
CA LEU A 120 -19.36 4.76 -12.88
C LEU A 120 -20.67 4.04 -12.54
N ARG A 121 -21.12 4.09 -11.27
CA ARG A 121 -22.27 3.32 -10.75
C ARG A 121 -22.17 1.82 -11.06
N SER A 122 -20.94 1.31 -11.18
CA SER A 122 -20.70 -0.09 -11.49
C SER A 122 -20.94 -0.94 -10.25
N LYS A 123 -21.65 -2.05 -10.42
CA LYS A 123 -21.76 -3.10 -9.40
C LYS A 123 -20.77 -4.19 -9.75
N LEU A 124 -19.53 -4.05 -9.31
CA LEU A 124 -18.61 -5.17 -9.31
C LEU A 124 -18.98 -6.12 -8.17
N ARG A 125 -18.77 -7.43 -8.40
CA ARG A 125 -18.99 -8.46 -7.38
C ARG A 125 -17.95 -8.38 -6.28
N ASP A 126 -16.72 -8.08 -6.69
CA ASP A 126 -15.55 -7.89 -5.82
C ASP A 126 -15.13 -6.42 -5.84
N TYR A 127 -14.78 -5.87 -4.69
CA TYR A 127 -14.37 -4.47 -4.55
C TYR A 127 -12.84 -4.37 -4.70
N PRO A 128 -12.31 -3.96 -5.87
CA PRO A 128 -10.86 -3.81 -6.02
C PRO A 128 -10.35 -2.69 -5.11
N MET A 129 -9.30 -2.97 -4.35
CA MET A 129 -8.64 -1.96 -3.50
C MET A 129 -7.54 -1.23 -4.27
N THR A 130 -6.99 -1.87 -5.30
CA THR A 130 -5.94 -1.34 -6.16
C THR A 130 -6.36 -1.25 -7.63
N ILE A 131 -5.60 -0.50 -8.43
CA ILE A 131 -5.78 -0.48 -9.90
C ILE A 131 -5.47 -1.86 -10.49
N LYS A 132 -4.53 -2.59 -9.88
CA LYS A 132 -4.15 -3.94 -10.31
C LYS A 132 -5.30 -4.92 -10.12
N ASP A 133 -5.95 -4.90 -8.96
CA ASP A 133 -7.12 -5.73 -8.68
C ASP A 133 -8.23 -5.49 -9.71
N LEU A 134 -8.49 -4.21 -10.03
CA LEU A 134 -9.48 -3.85 -11.04
C LEU A 134 -9.10 -4.39 -12.42
N ALA A 135 -7.83 -4.27 -12.82
CA ALA A 135 -7.36 -4.78 -14.09
C ALA A 135 -7.48 -6.30 -14.19
N GLU A 136 -7.22 -7.02 -13.10
CA GLU A 136 -7.39 -8.48 -13.03
C GLU A 136 -8.86 -8.88 -13.18
N ILE A 137 -9.78 -8.23 -12.45
CA ILE A 137 -11.23 -8.48 -12.52
C ILE A 137 -11.77 -8.21 -13.93
N MET A 138 -11.38 -7.08 -14.53
CA MET A 138 -11.84 -6.72 -15.88
C MET A 138 -11.21 -7.62 -16.95
N GLY A 139 -9.94 -8.02 -16.76
CA GLY A 139 -9.24 -8.95 -17.64
C GLY A 139 -9.87 -10.35 -17.62
N SER A 140 -10.27 -10.86 -16.45
CA SER A 140 -10.99 -12.14 -16.35
C SER A 140 -12.39 -12.07 -16.96
N ALA A 141 -13.12 -10.97 -16.77
CA ALA A 141 -14.43 -10.78 -17.37
C ALA A 141 -14.37 -10.72 -18.92
N ALA A 142 -13.32 -10.11 -19.48
CA ALA A 142 -13.10 -10.08 -20.92
C ALA A 142 -12.72 -11.46 -21.51
N TYR A 143 -12.16 -12.36 -20.71
CA TYR A 143 -11.84 -13.75 -21.12
C TYR A 143 -13.07 -14.66 -21.10
N GLU A 144 -13.99 -14.51 -20.14
CA GLU A 144 -15.23 -15.30 -20.08
C GLU A 144 -16.20 -14.98 -21.24
N ASP A 145 -16.24 -13.74 -21.71
CA ASP A 145 -17.10 -13.31 -22.83
C ASP A 145 -16.62 -13.82 -24.20
N GLN A 146 -15.35 -14.26 -24.30
CA GLN A 146 -14.77 -14.82 -25.53
C GLN A 146 -14.86 -16.35 -25.62
N ASN A 147 -15.27 -17.04 -24.55
CA ASN A 147 -15.42 -18.49 -24.54
C ASN A 147 -16.68 -18.89 -23.75
N PRO A 148 -17.88 -18.57 -24.27
CA PRO A 148 -19.12 -18.96 -23.62
C PRO A 148 -19.15 -20.48 -23.53
N LYS A 149 -19.26 -21.01 -22.30
CA LYS A 149 -19.41 -22.44 -22.05
C LYS A 149 -20.61 -22.96 -22.86
N ASP A 150 -20.34 -23.92 -23.74
CA ASP A 150 -21.32 -24.72 -24.47
C ASP A 150 -22.42 -25.30 -23.56
#